data_AF-A0A1W9PWS0-F1
#
_entry.id   AF-A0A1W9PWS0-F1
#
_cell.length_a   1.000
_cell.length_b   1.000
_cell.length_c   1.000
_cell.angle_alpha   90.00
_cell.angle_beta   90.00
_cell.angle_gamma   90.00
#
_symmetry.space_group_name_H-M   'P 1'
#
loop_
_entity.id
_entity.type
_entity.pdbx_description
1 polymer ?
#
loop_
_entity_poly.entity_id
_entity_poly.type
_entity_poly.pdbx_seq_one_letter_code
_entity_poly.pdbx_strand_id
1 'polypeptide(L)'
;MRIGKFKNTFFLLQVFGSVILPVVFGGIGLNTIFPDPVFAGEEKRIEKDVDGDGKIDRIAFFNTRNKLKRLEIDTNKDGFMDRFQYYRDEKLVRLERDMDFDRRIDCLDYFKNRKRLRQERISGPQKIYQITRFDENGQPVLTKKDTTGSGRFDTIYYFKNGQLASSTRDTDENGRVNVRRKYKDGKPVEQMVDEDEDGRLESSIWFDKDGLPERSHHDLDHDGKMETFRFYQKGKLKEQQQDINHDGKMDAITTFENGRPVSENKDSNFDGKMDCFIRFDQAGRVKEIKEDTRNSGKIDRIRFFKRGAPVRVEYDADRDGFPETVSLFKNGKLYLQTEDKNRDKKPDVKIFFNQKEEKQRVESDTDFNGKTDTWQFYKNDKIIRLEKDESEDGIIDLKVFFKKGLKTKLIKDSDHDGYFEITEWFDRPEWSMVMEQDANRDGNIEARFFYKDGILRLKEIDEDGDGRLNLKEHYTKDGKLFKSEEDDGDTGRLNIVWYYDASENPVRAEKDNNGDGRIDTWYFYHKGRLTSVKEDTNRDGKPDLWEAYDEAEALVSRKRDLDFDGRPDVENMAGVKISE
;
A
#
# COMPACT_ATOMS: atom_id res chain seq x y z
N MET A 1 -49.45 -28.65 -3.53
CA MET A 1 -49.57 -27.62 -2.47
C MET A 1 -49.12 -26.30 -3.07
N ARG A 2 -49.96 -25.26 -2.96
CA ARG A 2 -49.85 -23.95 -3.62
C ARG A 2 -48.75 -23.06 -3.03
N ILE A 3 -48.54 -21.93 -3.74
CA ILE A 3 -47.86 -20.67 -3.38
C ILE A 3 -46.40 -20.64 -3.85
N GLY A 4 -45.89 -19.70 -4.64
CA GLY A 4 -46.41 -18.45 -5.19
C GLY A 4 -45.19 -17.59 -5.53
N LYS A 5 -44.94 -17.30 -6.82
CA LYS A 5 -43.85 -16.41 -7.27
C LYS A 5 -44.45 -15.26 -8.07
N PHE A 6 -44.41 -14.06 -7.48
CA PHE A 6 -44.59 -12.79 -8.16
C PHE A 6 -43.46 -12.57 -9.17
N LYS A 7 -43.81 -12.29 -10.42
CA LYS A 7 -42.94 -11.62 -11.39
C LYS A 7 -43.70 -10.45 -11.97
N ASN A 8 -43.16 -9.25 -11.73
CA ASN A 8 -43.52 -8.02 -12.40
C ASN A 8 -43.14 -8.15 -13.88
N THR A 9 -44.15 -8.10 -14.75
CA THR A 9 -43.98 -8.08 -16.19
C THR A 9 -44.19 -6.65 -16.67
N PHE A 10 -43.15 -6.08 -17.26
CA PHE A 10 -43.16 -4.84 -18.02
C PHE A 10 -44.24 -4.91 -19.12
N PHE A 11 -45.14 -3.92 -19.15
CA PHE A 11 -46.06 -3.74 -20.26
C PHE A 11 -45.33 -3.10 -21.43
N LEU A 12 -45.33 -3.81 -22.56
CA LEU A 12 -44.82 -3.38 -23.85
C LEU A 12 -45.74 -2.31 -24.43
N LEU A 13 -45.12 -1.28 -25.00
CA LEU A 13 -45.67 -0.17 -25.76
C LEU A 13 -46.61 -0.68 -26.87
N GLN A 14 -47.90 -0.29 -26.83
CA GLN A 14 -48.84 -0.51 -27.92
C GLN A 14 -48.61 0.47 -29.07
N VAL A 15 -48.65 -0.11 -30.25
CA VAL A 15 -48.67 0.41 -31.61
C VAL A 15 -49.48 1.70 -31.78
N PHE A 16 -48.85 2.73 -32.37
CA PHE A 16 -49.53 3.85 -33.00
C PHE A 16 -50.34 3.34 -34.20
N GLY A 17 -51.63 3.10 -33.98
CA GLY A 17 -52.63 3.02 -35.03
C GLY A 17 -53.18 4.42 -35.30
N SER A 18 -52.69 5.06 -36.36
CA SER A 18 -53.31 6.24 -36.96
C SER A 18 -54.74 5.90 -37.39
N VAL A 19 -55.73 6.23 -36.57
CA VAL A 19 -57.10 6.36 -37.03
C VAL A 19 -57.32 7.83 -37.35
N ILE A 20 -57.03 8.18 -38.60
CA ILE A 20 -57.70 9.28 -39.28
C ILE A 20 -59.18 8.87 -39.30
N LEU A 21 -59.99 9.42 -38.41
CA LEU A 21 -61.44 9.36 -38.60
C LEU A 21 -61.76 10.27 -39.79
N PRO A 22 -62.28 9.74 -40.91
CA PRO A 22 -62.91 10.60 -41.88
C PRO A 22 -64.16 11.17 -41.22
N VAL A 23 -64.26 12.50 -41.22
CA VAL A 23 -65.57 13.16 -41.09
C VAL A 23 -66.36 12.73 -42.32
N VAL A 24 -67.14 11.67 -42.16
CA VAL A 24 -68.18 11.31 -43.12
C VAL A 24 -69.21 12.43 -43.06
N PHE A 25 -69.19 13.25 -44.10
CA PHE A 25 -70.33 14.05 -44.51
C PHE A 25 -71.47 13.10 -44.87
N GLY A 26 -72.33 12.81 -43.88
CA GLY A 26 -73.67 12.30 -44.14
C GLY A 26 -74.54 13.46 -44.58
N GLY A 27 -74.78 13.56 -45.89
CA GLY A 27 -75.74 14.49 -46.45
C GLY A 27 -77.15 14.16 -45.95
N ILE A 28 -77.82 15.17 -45.42
CA ILE A 28 -79.27 15.31 -45.57
C ILE A 28 -79.44 16.65 -46.27
N GLY A 29 -79.65 16.59 -47.59
CA GLY A 29 -80.06 17.73 -48.38
C GLY A 29 -81.57 17.91 -48.32
N LEU A 30 -81.98 19.15 -48.00
CA LEU A 30 -83.11 19.93 -48.53
C LEU A 30 -84.52 19.29 -48.46
N ASN A 31 -85.56 19.93 -47.87
CA ASN A 31 -86.07 21.24 -48.28
C ASN A 31 -87.13 21.78 -47.28
N THR A 32 -87.01 23.10 -46.97
CA THR A 32 -88.08 24.15 -46.81
C THR A 32 -89.28 23.89 -45.88
N ILE A 33 -89.72 24.78 -44.97
CA ILE A 33 -90.13 26.20 -45.11
C ILE A 33 -90.11 26.90 -43.71
N PHE A 34 -89.63 28.15 -43.62
CA PHE A 34 -89.90 29.17 -42.57
C PHE A 34 -90.94 30.20 -43.14
N PRO A 35 -91.54 31.18 -42.42
CA PRO A 35 -91.36 31.64 -41.02
C PRO A 35 -92.70 32.01 -40.29
N ASP A 36 -92.61 32.49 -39.04
CA ASP A 36 -93.23 33.75 -38.55
C ASP A 36 -92.92 33.96 -37.05
N PRO A 37 -92.86 35.20 -36.52
CA PRO A 37 -92.14 36.39 -36.96
C PRO A 37 -90.97 36.73 -36.01
N VAL A 38 -90.19 37.73 -36.42
CA VAL A 38 -89.06 38.32 -35.70
C VAL A 38 -89.48 38.83 -34.31
N PHE A 39 -88.87 38.28 -33.26
CA PHE A 39 -88.45 39.07 -32.11
C PHE A 39 -86.92 39.12 -32.11
N ALA A 40 -86.39 40.29 -32.43
CA ALA A 40 -85.03 40.63 -32.08
C ALA A 40 -84.94 40.62 -30.55
N GLY A 41 -84.12 39.75 -29.96
CA GLY A 41 -83.75 39.94 -28.56
C GLY A 41 -83.11 38.78 -27.80
N GLU A 42 -83.49 37.51 -28.05
CA GLU A 42 -83.19 36.46 -27.05
C GLU A 42 -82.31 35.32 -27.60
N GLU A 43 -81.34 34.89 -26.78
CA GLU A 43 -80.54 33.69 -27.05
C GLU A 43 -81.42 32.45 -26.90
N LYS A 44 -81.39 31.55 -27.90
CA LYS A 44 -82.23 30.33 -27.91
C LYS A 44 -81.49 29.15 -27.29
N ARG A 45 -82.12 28.47 -26.33
CA ARG A 45 -81.62 27.25 -25.67
C ARG A 45 -82.51 26.06 -26.04
N ILE A 46 -81.91 24.96 -26.48
CA ILE A 46 -82.59 23.72 -26.85
C ILE A 46 -81.98 22.57 -26.05
N GLU A 47 -82.79 21.90 -25.25
CA GLU A 47 -82.43 20.67 -24.54
C GLU A 47 -82.92 19.46 -25.32
N LYS A 48 -82.14 18.36 -25.29
CA LYS A 48 -82.52 17.11 -25.92
C LYS A 48 -82.10 15.94 -25.04
N ASP A 49 -83.11 15.18 -24.63
CA ASP A 49 -82.98 13.79 -24.19
C ASP A 49 -82.89 12.92 -25.46
N VAL A 50 -81.77 12.24 -25.65
CA VAL A 50 -81.44 11.49 -26.86
C VAL A 50 -81.84 10.03 -26.73
N ASP A 51 -81.84 9.45 -25.53
CA ASP A 51 -82.17 8.03 -25.31
C ASP A 51 -83.52 7.79 -24.60
N GLY A 52 -84.18 8.85 -24.15
CA GLY A 52 -85.51 8.80 -23.55
C GLY A 52 -85.50 8.36 -22.09
N ASP A 53 -84.36 8.43 -21.40
CA ASP A 53 -84.24 8.04 -19.99
C ASP A 53 -84.76 9.12 -19.01
N GLY A 54 -85.17 10.28 -19.53
CA GLY A 54 -85.68 11.40 -18.75
C GLY A 54 -84.59 12.37 -18.26
N LYS A 55 -83.32 12.14 -18.58
CA LYS A 55 -82.21 13.08 -18.36
C LYS A 55 -81.88 13.83 -19.65
N ILE A 56 -81.31 15.02 -19.50
CA ILE A 56 -80.91 15.83 -20.65
C ILE A 56 -79.52 15.37 -21.10
N ASP A 57 -79.41 14.83 -22.31
CA ASP A 57 -78.12 14.42 -22.89
C ASP A 57 -77.37 15.56 -23.57
N ARG A 58 -78.09 16.54 -24.12
CA ARG A 58 -77.50 17.64 -24.90
C ARG A 58 -78.21 18.96 -24.69
N ILE A 59 -77.42 20.03 -24.62
CA ILE A 59 -77.91 21.41 -24.53
C ILE A 59 -77.25 22.26 -25.62
N ALA A 60 -78.03 22.75 -26.58
CA ALA A 60 -77.56 23.63 -27.64
C ALA A 60 -78.00 25.08 -27.38
N PHE A 61 -77.06 26.02 -27.45
CA PHE A 61 -77.29 27.46 -27.31
C PHE A 61 -77.02 28.16 -28.64
N PHE A 62 -77.96 28.98 -29.09
CA PHE A 62 -77.87 29.77 -30.33
C PHE A 62 -77.86 31.26 -30.02
N ASN A 63 -77.13 32.04 -30.81
CA ASN A 63 -77.11 33.50 -30.69
C ASN A 63 -78.37 34.16 -31.27
N THR A 64 -78.46 35.49 -31.16
CA THR A 64 -79.57 36.31 -31.70
C THR A 64 -79.71 36.26 -33.23
N ARG A 65 -78.72 35.70 -33.95
CA ARG A 65 -78.76 35.43 -35.40
C ARG A 65 -79.06 33.95 -35.71
N ASN A 66 -79.55 33.20 -34.72
CA ASN A 66 -79.88 31.77 -34.80
C ASN A 66 -78.70 30.86 -35.21
N LYS A 67 -77.45 31.28 -34.94
CA LYS A 67 -76.24 30.46 -35.16
C LYS A 67 -75.81 29.78 -33.87
N LEU A 68 -75.35 28.54 -33.97
CA LEU A 68 -74.85 27.77 -32.81
C LEU A 68 -73.68 28.51 -32.15
N LYS A 69 -73.79 28.73 -30.85
CA LYS A 69 -72.82 29.42 -29.99
C LYS A 69 -72.13 28.44 -29.03
N ARG A 70 -72.89 27.51 -28.45
CA ARG A 70 -72.39 26.52 -27.50
C ARG A 70 -73.19 25.22 -27.60
N LEU A 71 -72.52 24.08 -27.44
CA LEU A 71 -73.14 22.76 -27.35
C LEU A 71 -72.55 22.02 -26.16
N GLU A 72 -73.40 21.65 -25.22
CA GLU A 72 -73.06 20.82 -24.06
C GLU A 72 -73.56 19.41 -24.31
N ILE A 73 -72.77 18.44 -23.90
CA ILE A 73 -73.04 17.02 -24.09
C ILE A 73 -72.69 16.32 -22.79
N ASP A 74 -73.63 15.56 -22.27
CA ASP A 74 -73.40 14.51 -21.31
C ASP A 74 -72.99 13.26 -22.09
N THR A 75 -71.70 12.94 -22.05
CA THR A 75 -71.11 11.84 -22.80
C THR A 75 -71.24 10.52 -22.03
N ASN A 76 -71.26 10.55 -20.70
CA ASN A 76 -71.34 9.35 -19.84
C ASN A 76 -72.77 9.02 -19.34
N LYS A 77 -73.73 9.93 -19.57
CA LYS A 77 -75.16 9.83 -19.22
C LYS A 77 -75.45 9.80 -17.72
N ASP A 78 -74.60 10.44 -16.92
CA ASP A 78 -74.82 10.52 -15.47
C ASP A 78 -75.82 11.63 -15.09
N GLY A 79 -76.20 12.50 -16.02
CA GLY A 79 -77.05 13.67 -15.85
C GLY A 79 -76.27 14.98 -15.72
N PHE A 80 -74.94 14.95 -15.79
CA PHE A 80 -74.06 16.10 -15.76
C PHE A 80 -73.34 16.26 -17.08
N MET A 81 -73.30 17.50 -17.60
CA MET A 81 -72.60 17.80 -18.83
C MET A 81 -71.08 17.71 -18.61
N ASP A 82 -70.40 16.86 -19.36
CA ASP A 82 -68.94 16.67 -19.28
C ASP A 82 -68.18 17.27 -20.47
N ARG A 83 -68.87 17.59 -21.56
CA ARG A 83 -68.26 18.07 -22.80
C ARG A 83 -68.92 19.35 -23.29
N PHE A 84 -68.14 20.42 -23.38
CA PHE A 84 -68.62 21.75 -23.78
C PHE A 84 -67.91 22.24 -25.04
N GLN A 85 -68.66 22.44 -26.11
CA GLN A 85 -68.17 22.95 -27.40
C GLN A 85 -68.62 24.40 -27.58
N TYR A 86 -67.71 25.27 -28.01
CA TYR A 86 -67.97 26.69 -28.26
C TYR A 86 -67.69 27.03 -29.71
N TYR A 87 -68.61 27.77 -30.33
CA TYR A 87 -68.59 28.10 -31.75
C TYR A 87 -68.58 29.60 -31.96
N ARG A 88 -67.85 30.05 -32.99
CA ARG A 88 -67.88 31.42 -33.51
C ARG A 88 -68.06 31.34 -35.01
N ASP A 89 -69.11 31.98 -35.53
CA ASP A 89 -69.51 31.90 -36.94
C ASP A 89 -69.58 30.45 -37.45
N GLU A 90 -70.22 29.58 -36.66
CA GLU A 90 -70.44 28.15 -36.95
C GLU A 90 -69.15 27.31 -37.06
N LYS A 91 -68.01 27.87 -36.65
CA LYS A 91 -66.73 27.17 -36.55
C LYS A 91 -66.43 26.90 -35.08
N LEU A 92 -66.08 25.65 -34.74
CA LEU A 92 -65.62 25.28 -33.41
C LEU A 92 -64.34 26.07 -33.09
N VAL A 93 -64.33 26.77 -31.95
CA VAL A 93 -63.18 27.56 -31.48
C VAL A 93 -62.61 27.05 -30.16
N ARG A 94 -63.43 26.39 -29.34
CA ARG A 94 -63.00 25.80 -28.06
C ARG A 94 -63.80 24.53 -27.76
N LEU A 95 -63.15 23.53 -27.17
CA LEU A 95 -63.75 22.30 -26.67
C LEU A 95 -63.19 22.02 -25.28
N GLU A 96 -64.06 21.97 -24.29
CA GLU A 96 -63.75 21.63 -22.90
C GLU A 96 -64.27 20.21 -22.63
N ARG A 97 -63.48 19.40 -21.93
CA ARG A 97 -63.84 18.05 -21.50
C ARG A 97 -63.39 17.80 -20.08
N ASP A 98 -64.33 17.33 -19.28
CA ASP A 98 -64.09 16.52 -18.09
C ASP A 98 -63.75 15.10 -18.58
N MET A 99 -62.56 14.61 -18.27
CA MET A 99 -62.05 13.36 -18.83
C MET A 99 -62.18 12.19 -17.86
N ASP A 100 -62.29 12.47 -16.56
CA ASP A 100 -62.41 11.48 -15.49
C ASP A 100 -63.78 11.52 -14.77
N PHE A 101 -64.65 12.45 -15.18
CA PHE A 101 -66.02 12.65 -14.71
C PHE A 101 -66.11 13.11 -13.24
N ASP A 102 -65.10 13.85 -12.75
CA ASP A 102 -65.09 14.42 -11.41
C ASP A 102 -65.85 15.77 -11.29
N ARG A 103 -66.48 16.20 -12.39
CA ARG A 103 -67.21 17.47 -12.59
C ARG A 103 -66.29 18.68 -12.74
N ARG A 104 -65.01 18.49 -13.05
CA ARG A 104 -64.05 19.55 -13.36
C ARG A 104 -63.52 19.36 -14.77
N ILE A 105 -63.17 20.46 -15.42
CA ILE A 105 -62.61 20.40 -16.77
C ILE A 105 -61.10 20.12 -16.69
N ASP A 106 -60.69 18.97 -17.22
CA ASP A 106 -59.28 18.57 -17.27
C ASP A 106 -58.61 18.84 -18.62
N CYS A 107 -59.42 19.12 -19.66
CA CYS A 107 -58.91 19.25 -21.01
C CYS A 107 -59.58 20.39 -21.78
N LEU A 108 -58.78 21.33 -22.29
CA LEU A 108 -59.25 22.41 -23.15
C LEU A 108 -58.51 22.35 -24.49
N ASP A 109 -59.24 22.21 -25.59
CA ASP A 109 -58.72 22.34 -26.94
C ASP A 109 -59.18 23.65 -27.57
N TYR A 110 -58.26 24.36 -28.21
CA TYR A 110 -58.52 25.58 -28.97
C TYR A 110 -58.34 25.31 -30.46
N PHE A 111 -59.23 25.85 -31.28
CA PHE A 111 -59.28 25.62 -32.72
C PHE A 111 -59.21 26.93 -33.51
N LYS A 112 -58.50 26.90 -34.65
CA LYS A 112 -58.48 27.97 -35.64
C LYS A 112 -58.63 27.34 -37.02
N ASN A 113 -59.52 27.88 -37.86
CA ASN A 113 -59.80 27.32 -39.20
C ASN A 113 -60.12 25.81 -39.20
N ARG A 114 -60.90 25.35 -38.20
CA ARG A 114 -61.27 23.93 -37.98
C ARG A 114 -60.11 22.98 -37.63
N LYS A 115 -58.90 23.50 -37.44
CA LYS A 115 -57.72 22.74 -37.02
C LYS A 115 -57.41 23.02 -35.55
N ARG A 116 -57.04 21.99 -34.79
CA ARG A 116 -56.64 22.14 -33.38
C ARG A 116 -55.32 22.91 -33.36
N LEU A 117 -55.27 24.02 -32.62
CA LEU A 117 -54.09 24.87 -32.48
C LEU A 117 -53.35 24.56 -31.18
N ARG A 118 -54.10 24.31 -30.10
CA ARG A 118 -53.57 24.17 -28.75
C ARG A 118 -54.45 23.25 -27.91
N GLN A 119 -53.84 22.46 -27.05
CA GLN A 119 -54.49 21.70 -25.99
C GLN A 119 -53.86 22.08 -24.65
N GLU A 120 -54.68 22.30 -23.63
CA GLU A 120 -54.29 22.44 -22.23
C GLU A 120 -54.79 21.21 -21.47
N ARG A 121 -53.95 20.65 -20.59
CA ARG A 121 -54.37 19.69 -19.57
C ARG A 121 -54.28 20.32 -18.20
N ILE A 122 -55.30 20.10 -17.41
CA ILE A 122 -55.52 20.71 -16.11
C ILE A 122 -55.52 19.60 -15.06
N SER A 123 -55.00 19.91 -13.88
CA SER A 123 -55.12 19.08 -12.68
C SER A 123 -55.62 19.93 -11.49
N GLY A 124 -56.38 19.31 -10.58
CA GLY A 124 -56.83 19.93 -9.34
C GLY A 124 -57.67 21.22 -9.56
N PRO A 125 -57.45 22.29 -8.77
CA PRO A 125 -58.21 23.54 -8.91
C PRO A 125 -57.69 24.41 -10.07
N GLN A 126 -57.91 23.96 -11.32
CA GLN A 126 -57.57 24.70 -12.55
C GLN A 126 -56.08 24.95 -12.82
N LYS A 127 -55.18 24.11 -12.28
CA LYS A 127 -53.75 24.22 -12.57
C LYS A 127 -53.41 23.55 -13.90
N ILE A 128 -53.00 24.34 -14.90
CA ILE A 128 -52.55 23.80 -16.20
C ILE A 128 -51.17 23.17 -16.00
N TYR A 129 -51.08 21.84 -16.09
CA TYR A 129 -49.81 21.12 -15.97
C TYR A 129 -49.21 20.73 -17.33
N GLN A 130 -49.97 20.85 -18.42
CA GLN A 130 -49.46 20.59 -19.77
C GLN A 130 -50.10 21.50 -20.83
N ILE A 131 -49.29 22.01 -21.76
CA ILE A 131 -49.75 22.72 -22.96
C ILE A 131 -49.12 22.09 -24.20
N THR A 132 -49.94 21.57 -25.12
CA THR A 132 -49.49 21.08 -26.43
C THR A 132 -49.93 22.05 -27.53
N ARG A 133 -49.03 22.41 -28.45
CA ARG A 133 -49.34 23.16 -29.68
C ARG A 133 -49.23 22.24 -30.90
N PHE A 134 -50.06 22.50 -31.90
CA PHE A 134 -50.15 21.68 -33.10
C PHE A 134 -49.89 22.53 -34.37
N ASP A 135 -49.38 21.89 -35.41
CA ASP A 135 -49.24 22.48 -36.74
C ASP A 135 -50.55 22.45 -37.55
N GLU A 136 -50.50 22.91 -38.79
CA GLU A 136 -51.64 22.89 -39.69
C GLU A 136 -52.10 21.48 -40.09
N ASN A 137 -51.26 20.46 -39.92
CA ASN A 137 -51.64 19.07 -40.18
C ASN A 137 -52.19 18.39 -38.92
N GLY A 138 -52.29 19.10 -37.80
CA GLY A 138 -52.75 18.57 -36.51
C GLY A 138 -51.69 17.74 -35.79
N GLN A 139 -50.42 17.80 -36.22
CA GLN A 139 -49.31 17.14 -35.55
C GLN A 139 -48.77 18.02 -34.42
N PRO A 140 -48.36 17.45 -33.28
CA PRO A 140 -47.76 18.25 -32.21
C PRO A 140 -46.45 18.86 -32.72
N VAL A 141 -46.19 20.11 -32.34
CA VAL A 141 -44.92 20.82 -32.58
C VAL A 141 -44.19 21.13 -31.28
N LEU A 142 -44.93 21.29 -30.19
CA LEU A 142 -44.42 21.70 -28.89
C LEU A 142 -45.31 21.14 -27.79
N THR A 143 -44.74 20.57 -26.73
CA THR A 143 -45.46 20.27 -25.48
C THR A 143 -44.69 20.80 -24.29
N LYS A 144 -45.29 21.72 -23.52
CA LYS A 144 -44.77 22.19 -22.24
C LYS A 144 -45.40 21.37 -21.12
N LYS A 145 -44.62 20.96 -20.12
CA LYS A 145 -45.07 20.24 -18.94
C LYS A 145 -44.49 20.85 -17.66
N ASP A 146 -45.30 20.84 -16.62
CA ASP A 146 -44.93 21.10 -15.23
C ASP A 146 -44.75 19.72 -14.57
N THR A 147 -43.52 19.20 -14.58
CA THR A 147 -43.24 17.84 -14.08
C THR A 147 -42.97 17.79 -12.58
N THR A 148 -42.67 18.94 -11.97
CA THR A 148 -42.46 19.13 -10.53
C THR A 148 -43.74 19.52 -9.79
N GLY A 149 -44.75 20.03 -10.49
CA GLY A 149 -46.00 20.48 -9.91
C GLY A 149 -45.90 21.87 -9.27
N SER A 150 -44.94 22.71 -9.66
CA SER A 150 -44.74 24.06 -9.09
C SER A 150 -45.67 25.10 -9.72
N GLY A 151 -46.20 24.83 -10.91
CA GLY A 151 -46.95 25.77 -11.75
C GLY A 151 -46.09 26.44 -12.82
N ARG A 152 -44.79 26.15 -12.86
CA ARG A 152 -43.89 26.54 -13.95
C ARG A 152 -43.71 25.35 -14.89
N PHE A 153 -43.60 25.63 -16.18
CA PHE A 153 -43.31 24.57 -17.15
C PHE A 153 -41.80 24.30 -17.17
N ASP A 154 -41.38 23.34 -16.35
CA ASP A 154 -39.98 22.91 -16.24
C ASP A 154 -39.48 22.16 -17.47
N THR A 155 -40.36 21.49 -18.23
CA THR A 155 -39.97 20.60 -19.32
C THR A 155 -40.67 20.99 -20.62
N ILE A 156 -39.91 21.12 -21.71
CA ILE A 156 -40.45 21.43 -23.03
C ILE A 156 -40.00 20.36 -24.02
N TYR A 157 -40.96 19.69 -24.66
CA TYR A 157 -40.74 18.75 -25.75
C TYR A 157 -40.98 19.42 -27.10
N TYR A 158 -40.07 19.20 -28.04
CA TYR A 158 -40.13 19.71 -29.40
C TYR A 158 -40.31 18.56 -30.38
N PHE A 159 -41.22 18.72 -31.32
CA PHE A 159 -41.59 17.70 -32.28
C PHE A 159 -41.29 18.18 -33.70
N LYS A 160 -40.80 17.28 -34.55
CA LYS A 160 -40.57 17.51 -35.98
C LYS A 160 -41.32 16.45 -36.77
N ASN A 161 -42.22 16.86 -37.66
CA ASN A 161 -43.11 15.96 -38.41
C ASN A 161 -43.89 14.99 -37.47
N GLY A 162 -44.35 15.51 -36.32
CA GLY A 162 -45.08 14.75 -35.31
C GLY A 162 -44.25 13.80 -34.46
N GLN A 163 -42.95 13.61 -34.75
CA GLN A 163 -42.05 12.77 -33.96
C GLN A 163 -41.26 13.60 -32.94
N LEU A 164 -41.03 13.05 -31.75
CA LEU A 164 -40.23 13.71 -30.71
C LEU A 164 -38.79 13.88 -31.20
N ALA A 165 -38.33 15.13 -31.27
CA ALA A 165 -37.01 15.48 -31.78
C ALA A 165 -36.05 15.91 -30.66
N SER A 166 -36.52 16.67 -29.69
CA SER A 166 -35.72 17.10 -28.54
C SER A 166 -36.58 17.47 -27.34
N SER A 167 -35.97 17.57 -26.17
CA SER A 167 -36.55 18.17 -24.98
C SER A 167 -35.56 19.06 -24.24
N THR A 168 -36.04 20.10 -23.60
CA THR A 168 -35.31 20.90 -22.63
C THR A 168 -35.95 20.73 -21.26
N ARG A 169 -35.13 20.79 -20.21
CA ARG A 169 -35.59 20.79 -18.83
C ARG A 169 -34.81 21.82 -18.01
N ASP A 170 -35.54 22.52 -17.17
CA ASP A 170 -35.10 23.42 -16.11
C ASP A 170 -35.29 22.65 -14.79
N THR A 171 -34.21 22.18 -14.18
CA THR A 171 -34.26 21.24 -13.05
C THR A 171 -34.40 21.90 -11.68
N ASP A 172 -34.05 23.18 -11.58
CA ASP A 172 -34.13 23.99 -10.36
C ASP A 172 -35.19 25.12 -10.45
N GLU A 173 -35.86 25.23 -11.60
CA GLU A 173 -36.96 26.14 -11.92
C GLU A 173 -36.64 27.63 -11.86
N ASN A 174 -35.37 27.96 -12.04
CA ASN A 174 -34.90 29.34 -12.00
C ASN A 174 -35.20 30.10 -13.31
N GLY A 175 -35.68 29.41 -14.35
CA GLY A 175 -36.03 29.94 -15.67
C GLY A 175 -34.97 29.72 -16.75
N ARG A 176 -33.85 29.06 -16.44
CA ARG A 176 -32.79 28.69 -17.37
C ARG A 176 -32.81 27.17 -17.58
N VAL A 177 -32.35 26.74 -18.75
CA VAL A 177 -32.37 25.33 -19.12
C VAL A 177 -31.00 24.73 -18.85
N ASN A 178 -30.93 23.88 -17.83
CA ASN A 178 -29.74 23.12 -17.44
C ASN A 178 -29.71 21.70 -18.02
N VAL A 179 -30.78 21.20 -18.65
CA VAL A 179 -30.76 19.89 -19.33
C VAL A 179 -31.34 19.95 -20.73
N ARG A 180 -30.60 19.43 -21.71
CA ARG A 180 -31.01 19.35 -23.12
C ARG A 180 -30.89 17.91 -23.60
N ARG A 181 -31.90 17.36 -24.27
CA ARG A 181 -31.89 15.97 -24.77
C ARG A 181 -32.42 15.88 -26.19
N LYS A 182 -31.76 15.09 -27.04
CA LYS A 182 -32.18 14.83 -28.42
C LYS A 182 -32.70 13.40 -28.55
N TYR A 183 -33.64 13.21 -29.47
CA TYR A 183 -34.30 11.93 -29.72
C TYR A 183 -34.28 11.57 -31.21
N LYS A 184 -34.22 10.27 -31.49
CA LYS A 184 -34.39 9.69 -32.82
C LYS A 184 -35.18 8.39 -32.67
N ASP A 185 -36.19 8.17 -33.50
CA ASP A 185 -37.04 6.98 -33.47
C ASP A 185 -37.66 6.70 -32.08
N GLY A 186 -38.00 7.77 -31.36
CA GLY A 186 -38.59 7.72 -30.01
C GLY A 186 -37.61 7.40 -28.88
N LYS A 187 -36.33 7.17 -29.17
CA LYS A 187 -35.28 6.87 -28.18
C LYS A 187 -34.33 8.07 -28.02
N PRO A 188 -33.76 8.30 -26.83
CA PRO A 188 -32.72 9.31 -26.65
C PRO A 188 -31.49 8.94 -27.47
N VAL A 189 -30.80 9.94 -28.02
CA VAL A 189 -29.50 9.76 -28.71
C VAL A 189 -28.40 10.60 -28.08
N GLU A 190 -28.76 11.70 -27.42
CA GLU A 190 -27.82 12.61 -26.78
C GLU A 190 -28.51 13.35 -25.63
N GLN A 191 -27.81 13.55 -24.52
CA GLN A 191 -28.18 14.42 -23.42
C GLN A 191 -26.97 15.30 -23.05
N MET A 192 -27.21 16.58 -22.82
CA MET A 192 -26.25 17.55 -22.33
C MET A 192 -26.80 18.15 -21.04
N VAL A 193 -25.95 18.32 -20.04
CA VAL A 193 -26.26 18.88 -18.73
C VAL A 193 -25.29 20.03 -18.45
N ASP A 194 -25.85 21.12 -17.95
CA ASP A 194 -25.26 22.44 -17.67
C ASP A 194 -25.85 22.85 -16.29
N GLU A 195 -25.48 22.10 -15.24
CA GLU A 195 -26.08 22.06 -13.91
C GLU A 195 -25.92 23.37 -13.15
N ASP A 196 -24.80 24.07 -13.30
CA ASP A 196 -24.56 25.38 -12.68
C ASP A 196 -24.92 26.58 -13.57
N GLU A 197 -25.30 26.32 -14.82
CA GLU A 197 -25.81 27.27 -15.80
C GLU A 197 -24.83 28.38 -16.20
N ASP A 198 -23.54 28.07 -16.16
CA ASP A 198 -22.48 28.95 -16.63
C ASP A 198 -22.29 28.90 -18.18
N GLY A 199 -22.97 27.95 -18.83
CA GLY A 199 -22.94 27.74 -20.28
C GLY A 199 -21.89 26.72 -20.76
N ARG A 200 -21.13 26.14 -19.83
CA ARG A 200 -20.29 24.96 -20.01
C ARG A 200 -21.13 23.73 -19.66
N LEU A 201 -20.59 22.54 -19.88
CA LEU A 201 -21.36 21.31 -19.68
C LEU A 201 -20.64 20.49 -18.61
N GLU A 202 -21.35 20.10 -17.56
CA GLU A 202 -20.81 19.17 -16.55
C GLU A 202 -20.90 17.74 -17.08
N SER A 203 -21.86 17.45 -17.97
CA SER A 203 -21.89 16.15 -18.64
C SER A 203 -22.54 16.13 -20.02
N SER A 204 -22.05 15.23 -20.86
CA SER A 204 -22.64 14.86 -22.14
C SER A 204 -22.75 13.34 -22.23
N ILE A 205 -23.94 12.82 -22.54
CA ILE A 205 -24.24 11.38 -22.61
C ILE A 205 -24.77 11.06 -24.01
N TRP A 206 -24.18 10.06 -24.66
CA TRP A 206 -24.67 9.50 -25.91
C TRP A 206 -25.24 8.11 -25.68
N PHE A 207 -26.34 7.83 -26.37
CA PHE A 207 -27.13 6.61 -26.20
C PHE A 207 -27.07 5.74 -27.46
N ASP A 208 -27.08 4.43 -27.27
CA ASP A 208 -27.14 3.45 -28.35
C ASP A 208 -28.52 3.39 -29.02
N LYS A 209 -28.65 2.54 -30.05
CA LYS A 209 -29.92 2.31 -30.78
C LYS A 209 -31.06 1.80 -29.90
N ASP A 210 -30.77 1.29 -28.70
CA ASP A 210 -31.74 0.80 -27.73
C ASP A 210 -32.11 1.85 -26.69
N GLY A 211 -31.46 3.02 -26.73
CA GLY A 211 -31.66 4.13 -25.79
C GLY A 211 -30.92 3.91 -24.48
N LEU A 212 -29.95 2.99 -24.45
CA LEU A 212 -29.08 2.77 -23.29
C LEU A 212 -27.81 3.61 -23.44
N PRO A 213 -27.21 4.09 -22.33
CA PRO A 213 -25.93 4.80 -22.41
C PRO A 213 -24.88 3.96 -23.15
N GLU A 214 -24.18 4.60 -24.09
CA GLU A 214 -23.06 4.02 -24.84
C GLU A 214 -21.74 4.66 -24.41
N ARG A 215 -21.73 5.99 -24.29
CA ARG A 215 -20.59 6.76 -23.78
C ARG A 215 -21.06 8.03 -23.10
N SER A 216 -20.25 8.57 -22.20
CA SER A 216 -20.49 9.88 -21.59
C SER A 216 -19.19 10.58 -21.24
N HIS A 217 -19.17 11.89 -21.36
CA HIS A 217 -18.09 12.76 -20.92
C HIS A 217 -18.59 13.56 -19.72
N HIS A 218 -17.72 13.77 -18.75
CA HIS A 218 -17.99 14.52 -17.52
C HIS A 218 -16.85 15.50 -17.30
N ASP A 219 -17.21 16.66 -16.77
CA ASP A 219 -16.33 17.66 -16.16
C ASP A 219 -16.62 17.58 -14.64
N LEU A 220 -15.77 16.88 -13.89
CA LEU A 220 -16.00 16.59 -12.46
C LEU A 220 -15.37 17.62 -11.54
N ASP A 221 -14.39 18.39 -12.00
CA ASP A 221 -13.76 19.48 -11.25
C ASP A 221 -14.33 20.86 -11.58
N HIS A 222 -15.21 20.94 -12.59
CA HIS A 222 -15.95 22.11 -13.04
C HIS A 222 -15.01 23.21 -13.59
N ASP A 223 -13.90 22.84 -14.23
CA ASP A 223 -12.98 23.78 -14.87
C ASP A 223 -13.41 24.19 -16.30
N GLY A 224 -14.42 23.53 -16.84
CA GLY A 224 -14.96 23.68 -18.18
C GLY A 224 -14.44 22.69 -19.21
N LYS A 225 -13.54 21.77 -18.82
CA LYS A 225 -12.96 20.75 -19.70
C LYS A 225 -13.38 19.38 -19.22
N MET A 226 -13.94 18.62 -20.15
CA MET A 226 -14.27 17.22 -19.93
C MET A 226 -12.98 16.41 -19.76
N GLU A 227 -12.73 15.93 -18.55
CA GLU A 227 -11.58 15.15 -18.15
C GLU A 227 -11.93 13.69 -17.88
N THR A 228 -13.21 13.36 -17.66
CA THR A 228 -13.65 11.98 -17.39
C THR A 228 -14.53 11.41 -18.52
N PHE A 229 -14.05 10.35 -19.17
CA PHE A 229 -14.74 9.66 -20.26
C PHE A 229 -15.18 8.27 -19.82
N ARG A 230 -16.45 7.94 -19.97
CA ARG A 230 -17.02 6.62 -19.58
C ARG A 230 -17.61 5.93 -20.79
N PHE A 231 -17.34 4.63 -20.92
CA PHE A 231 -17.85 3.76 -21.98
C PHE A 231 -18.67 2.62 -21.39
N TYR A 232 -19.82 2.38 -22.01
CA TYR A 232 -20.83 1.47 -21.51
C TYR A 232 -21.07 0.34 -22.51
N GLN A 233 -21.37 -0.85 -22.02
CA GLN A 233 -21.80 -1.98 -22.83
C GLN A 233 -23.15 -2.46 -22.32
N LYS A 234 -24.18 -2.38 -23.18
CA LYS A 234 -25.57 -2.69 -22.82
C LYS A 234 -26.03 -1.89 -21.57
N GLY A 235 -25.67 -0.61 -21.51
CA GLY A 235 -25.98 0.31 -20.41
C GLY A 235 -25.19 0.10 -19.11
N LYS A 236 -24.25 -0.86 -19.05
CA LYS A 236 -23.38 -1.07 -17.89
C LYS A 236 -22.00 -0.47 -18.13
N LEU A 237 -21.45 0.23 -17.15
CA LEU A 237 -20.09 0.79 -17.23
C LEU A 237 -19.09 -0.35 -17.47
N LYS A 238 -18.30 -0.22 -18.54
CA LYS A 238 -17.26 -1.16 -18.93
C LYS A 238 -15.88 -0.56 -18.76
N GLU A 239 -15.74 0.73 -19.04
CA GLU A 239 -14.45 1.41 -18.97
C GLU A 239 -14.64 2.88 -18.60
N GLN A 240 -13.71 3.42 -17.82
CA GLN A 240 -13.57 4.84 -17.53
C GLN A 240 -12.14 5.26 -17.85
N GLN A 241 -11.98 6.35 -18.58
CA GLN A 241 -10.71 6.99 -18.89
C GLN A 241 -10.72 8.40 -18.29
N GLN A 242 -9.57 8.87 -17.80
CA GLN A 242 -9.43 10.19 -17.21
C GLN A 242 -8.16 10.88 -17.74
N ASP A 243 -8.26 12.16 -18.08
CA ASP A 243 -7.18 13.07 -18.52
C ASP A 243 -7.02 14.18 -17.46
N ILE A 244 -6.34 13.87 -16.37
CA ILE A 244 -6.25 14.67 -15.14
C ILE A 244 -5.44 15.95 -15.38
N ASN A 245 -4.42 15.92 -16.25
CA ASN A 245 -3.59 17.08 -16.54
C ASN A 245 -4.06 17.90 -17.77
N HIS A 246 -5.10 17.43 -18.46
CA HIS A 246 -5.69 18.02 -19.67
C HIS A 246 -4.71 18.19 -20.84
N ASP A 247 -3.77 17.25 -21.01
CA ASP A 247 -2.83 17.25 -22.13
C ASP A 247 -3.35 16.48 -23.35
N GLY A 248 -4.53 15.86 -23.23
CA GLY A 248 -5.18 15.05 -24.27
C GLY A 248 -4.78 13.58 -24.26
N LYS A 249 -3.89 13.16 -23.35
CA LYS A 249 -3.58 11.75 -23.08
C LYS A 249 -4.34 11.30 -21.83
N MET A 250 -4.64 10.00 -21.77
CA MET A 250 -5.35 9.45 -20.63
C MET A 250 -4.36 9.10 -19.53
N ASP A 251 -4.54 9.70 -18.36
CA ASP A 251 -3.74 9.49 -17.16
C ASP A 251 -4.21 8.30 -16.34
N ALA A 252 -5.49 7.94 -16.43
CA ALA A 252 -6.02 6.76 -15.77
C ALA A 252 -7.04 6.04 -16.66
N ILE A 253 -6.93 4.70 -16.73
CA ILE A 253 -7.89 3.84 -17.44
C ILE A 253 -8.33 2.73 -16.49
N THR A 254 -9.60 2.75 -16.08
CA THR A 254 -10.23 1.74 -15.23
C THR A 254 -11.18 0.87 -16.03
N THR A 255 -11.03 -0.45 -15.95
CA THR A 255 -11.93 -1.43 -16.57
C THR A 255 -12.86 -2.05 -15.52
N PHE A 256 -14.14 -2.20 -15.86
CA PHE A 256 -15.19 -2.70 -15.00
C PHE A 256 -15.81 -3.99 -15.55
N GLU A 257 -16.17 -4.90 -14.66
CA GLU A 257 -16.98 -6.07 -14.96
C GLU A 257 -18.13 -6.17 -13.96
N ASN A 258 -19.37 -6.29 -14.47
CA ASN A 258 -20.58 -6.31 -13.64
C ASN A 258 -20.69 -5.14 -12.65
N GLY A 259 -20.18 -3.96 -13.03
CA GLY A 259 -20.22 -2.74 -12.22
C GLY A 259 -19.15 -2.67 -11.12
N ARG A 260 -18.19 -3.60 -11.08
CA ARG A 260 -17.04 -3.57 -10.16
C ARG A 260 -15.74 -3.37 -10.94
N PRO A 261 -14.77 -2.61 -10.41
CA PRO A 261 -13.47 -2.46 -11.05
C PRO A 261 -12.71 -3.79 -11.05
N VAL A 262 -12.06 -4.10 -12.17
CA VAL A 262 -11.23 -5.31 -12.37
C VAL A 262 -9.76 -4.94 -12.49
N SER A 263 -9.47 -3.86 -13.19
CA SER A 263 -8.13 -3.31 -13.34
C SER A 263 -8.16 -1.79 -13.50
N GLU A 264 -7.07 -1.14 -13.12
CA GLU A 264 -6.85 0.28 -13.33
C GLU A 264 -5.38 0.49 -13.68
N ASN A 265 -5.12 1.17 -14.80
CA ASN A 265 -3.77 1.55 -15.23
C ASN A 265 -3.64 3.07 -15.11
N LYS A 266 -2.51 3.56 -14.61
CA LYS A 266 -2.24 4.99 -14.43
C LYS A 266 -0.89 5.38 -15.00
N ASP A 267 -0.87 6.55 -15.60
CA ASP A 267 0.32 7.36 -15.80
C ASP A 267 0.40 8.30 -14.59
N SER A 268 1.22 7.93 -13.61
CA SER A 268 1.31 8.65 -12.33
C SER A 268 2.26 9.84 -12.41
N ASN A 269 3.12 9.88 -13.42
CA ASN A 269 4.14 10.92 -13.60
C ASN A 269 3.84 11.89 -14.76
N PHE A 270 2.77 11.63 -15.53
CA PHE A 270 2.29 12.41 -16.66
C PHE A 270 3.25 12.49 -17.85
N ASP A 271 4.01 11.43 -18.13
CA ASP A 271 4.95 11.37 -19.26
C ASP A 271 4.33 10.80 -20.56
N GLY A 272 3.08 10.35 -20.49
CA GLY A 272 2.30 9.70 -21.53
C GLY A 272 2.43 8.18 -21.58
N LYS A 273 3.10 7.55 -20.60
CA LYS A 273 3.21 6.10 -20.46
C LYS A 273 2.66 5.65 -19.12
N MET A 274 1.83 4.62 -19.16
CA MET A 274 1.30 4.00 -17.94
C MET A 274 2.45 3.36 -17.13
N ASP A 275 2.61 3.80 -15.88
CA ASP A 275 3.65 3.34 -14.95
C ASP A 275 3.10 2.54 -13.77
N CYS A 276 1.79 2.62 -13.49
CA CYS A 276 1.14 1.95 -12.37
C CYS A 276 -0.01 1.07 -12.87
N PHE A 277 0.00 -0.21 -12.51
CA PHE A 277 -1.00 -1.19 -12.96
C PHE A 277 -1.61 -1.89 -11.74
N ILE A 278 -2.89 -1.67 -11.52
CA ILE A 278 -3.64 -2.14 -10.37
C ILE A 278 -4.61 -3.22 -10.83
N ARG A 279 -4.71 -4.31 -10.05
CA ARG A 279 -5.76 -5.33 -10.21
C ARG A 279 -6.58 -5.46 -8.94
N PHE A 280 -7.88 -5.63 -9.12
CA PHE A 280 -8.84 -5.76 -8.02
C PHE A 280 -9.31 -7.22 -7.88
N ASP A 281 -9.73 -7.58 -6.67
CA ASP A 281 -10.40 -8.84 -6.38
C ASP A 281 -11.90 -8.78 -6.69
N GLN A 282 -12.61 -9.90 -6.56
CA GLN A 282 -14.05 -9.97 -6.84
C GLN A 282 -14.91 -9.05 -5.94
N ALA A 283 -14.37 -8.59 -4.81
CA ALA A 283 -15.02 -7.64 -3.91
C ALA A 283 -14.66 -6.19 -4.24
N GLY A 284 -13.85 -5.93 -5.27
CA GLY A 284 -13.40 -4.60 -5.67
C GLY A 284 -12.25 -4.05 -4.82
N ARG A 285 -11.55 -4.90 -4.06
CA ARG A 285 -10.40 -4.50 -3.25
C ARG A 285 -9.11 -4.74 -4.02
N VAL A 286 -8.08 -3.94 -3.77
CA VAL A 286 -6.77 -4.14 -4.41
C VAL A 286 -6.25 -5.55 -4.09
N LYS A 287 -5.79 -6.25 -5.13
CA LYS A 287 -5.16 -7.57 -5.09
C LYS A 287 -3.68 -7.49 -5.45
N GLU A 288 -3.34 -6.69 -6.44
CA GLU A 288 -1.98 -6.57 -6.98
C GLU A 288 -1.77 -5.13 -7.49
N ILE A 289 -0.60 -4.56 -7.25
CA ILE A 289 -0.13 -3.30 -7.83
C ILE A 289 1.25 -3.56 -8.42
N LYS A 290 1.48 -3.18 -9.67
CA LYS A 290 2.78 -3.18 -10.35
C LYS A 290 3.17 -1.76 -10.69
N GLU A 291 4.39 -1.35 -10.39
CA GLU A 291 4.86 0.03 -10.54
C GLU A 291 6.26 0.09 -11.15
N ASP A 292 6.44 1.05 -12.06
CA ASP A 292 7.75 1.56 -12.49
C ASP A 292 8.03 2.85 -11.73
N THR A 293 8.55 2.71 -10.50
CA THR A 293 8.79 3.83 -9.58
C THR A 293 9.95 4.73 -9.99
N ARG A 294 10.75 4.30 -10.97
CA ARG A 294 11.91 5.03 -11.49
C ARG A 294 11.75 5.48 -12.95
N ASN A 295 10.55 5.37 -13.52
CA ASN A 295 10.19 5.85 -14.87
C ASN A 295 11.12 5.31 -15.97
N SER A 296 11.47 4.03 -15.88
CA SER A 296 12.43 3.35 -16.73
C SER A 296 11.82 2.60 -17.92
N GLY A 297 10.50 2.46 -17.93
CA GLY A 297 9.73 1.56 -18.81
C GLY A 297 9.68 0.10 -18.33
N LYS A 298 10.24 -0.21 -17.16
CA LYS A 298 10.23 -1.56 -16.56
C LYS A 298 9.66 -1.51 -15.15
N ILE A 299 8.84 -2.49 -14.80
CA ILE A 299 8.28 -2.62 -13.45
C ILE A 299 9.40 -3.00 -12.48
N ASP A 300 9.65 -2.16 -11.48
CA ASP A 300 10.62 -2.41 -10.39
C ASP A 300 9.96 -2.81 -9.07
N ARG A 301 8.64 -2.59 -8.92
CA ARG A 301 7.93 -2.90 -7.67
C ARG A 301 6.62 -3.62 -7.92
N ILE A 302 6.42 -4.74 -7.24
CA ILE A 302 5.15 -5.49 -7.26
C ILE A 302 4.64 -5.71 -5.84
N ARG A 303 3.44 -5.23 -5.55
CA ARG A 303 2.79 -5.34 -4.24
C ARG A 303 1.57 -6.24 -4.33
N PHE A 304 1.50 -7.23 -3.44
CA PHE A 304 0.40 -8.19 -3.35
C PHE A 304 -0.40 -7.96 -2.08
N PHE A 305 -1.72 -8.04 -2.22
CA PHE A 305 -2.68 -7.75 -1.17
C PHE A 305 -3.65 -8.93 -0.98
N LYS A 306 -4.08 -9.15 0.26
CA LYS A 306 -5.13 -10.12 0.60
C LYS A 306 -6.17 -9.44 1.48
N ARG A 307 -7.42 -9.38 0.99
CA ARG A 307 -8.53 -8.69 1.66
C ARG A 307 -8.22 -7.21 1.98
N GLY A 308 -7.39 -6.55 1.15
CA GLY A 308 -6.99 -5.15 1.31
C GLY A 308 -5.74 -4.90 2.15
N ALA A 309 -5.17 -5.91 2.82
CA ALA A 309 -3.92 -5.78 3.56
C ALA A 309 -2.72 -6.27 2.72
N PRO A 310 -1.56 -5.60 2.78
CA PRO A 310 -0.35 -6.09 2.10
C PRO A 310 0.08 -7.42 2.69
N VAL A 311 0.51 -8.34 1.84
CA VAL A 311 1.05 -9.65 2.23
C VAL A 311 2.45 -9.90 1.71
N ARG A 312 2.81 -9.28 0.58
CA ARG A 312 4.10 -9.46 -0.08
C ARG A 312 4.44 -8.27 -0.96
N VAL A 313 5.69 -7.84 -0.97
CA VAL A 313 6.24 -6.83 -1.86
C VAL A 313 7.53 -7.37 -2.46
N GLU A 314 7.63 -7.35 -3.79
CA GLU A 314 8.84 -7.67 -4.55
C GLU A 314 9.43 -6.36 -5.07
N TYR A 315 10.75 -6.19 -4.97
CA TYR A 315 11.47 -5.01 -5.42
C TYR A 315 12.72 -5.41 -6.20
N ASP A 316 12.74 -5.03 -7.48
CA ASP A 316 13.80 -5.23 -8.48
C ASP A 316 14.48 -3.86 -8.71
N ALA A 317 15.49 -3.60 -7.89
CA ALA A 317 16.22 -2.34 -7.84
C ALA A 317 17.11 -2.10 -9.06
N ASP A 318 17.61 -3.17 -9.70
CA ASP A 318 18.50 -3.09 -10.87
C ASP A 318 17.76 -3.20 -12.24
N ARG A 319 16.53 -3.72 -12.22
CA ARG A 319 15.55 -3.83 -13.32
C ARG A 319 15.89 -4.92 -14.34
N ASP A 320 16.39 -6.04 -13.87
CA ASP A 320 16.69 -7.18 -14.72
C ASP A 320 15.60 -8.27 -14.76
N GLY A 321 14.51 -8.06 -14.01
CA GLY A 321 13.36 -8.95 -13.91
C GLY A 321 13.45 -9.92 -12.73
N PHE A 322 14.50 -9.84 -11.92
CA PHE A 322 14.66 -10.59 -10.68
C PHE A 322 14.57 -9.64 -9.48
N PRO A 323 13.70 -9.90 -8.49
CA PRO A 323 13.60 -9.00 -7.34
C PRO A 323 14.77 -9.22 -6.37
N GLU A 324 15.63 -8.21 -6.19
CA GLU A 324 16.68 -8.21 -5.15
C GLU A 324 16.10 -8.43 -3.76
N THR A 325 14.90 -7.91 -3.49
CA THR A 325 14.26 -8.07 -2.18
C THR A 325 12.81 -8.52 -2.29
N VAL A 326 12.43 -9.44 -1.39
CA VAL A 326 11.04 -9.83 -1.18
C VAL A 326 10.67 -9.61 0.28
N SER A 327 9.75 -8.68 0.53
CA SER A 327 9.23 -8.33 1.85
C SER A 327 7.90 -9.01 2.10
N LEU A 328 7.73 -9.66 3.25
CA LEU A 328 6.54 -10.40 3.67
C LEU A 328 5.89 -9.75 4.89
N PHE A 329 4.56 -9.67 4.85
CA PHE A 329 3.76 -8.97 5.84
C PHE A 329 2.80 -9.93 6.53
N LYS A 330 2.65 -9.77 7.85
CA LYS A 330 1.71 -10.51 8.69
C LYS A 330 0.94 -9.53 9.56
N ASN A 331 -0.39 -9.57 9.49
CA ASN A 331 -1.28 -8.61 10.16
C ASN A 331 -0.94 -7.14 9.82
N GLY A 332 -0.54 -6.88 8.57
CA GLY A 332 -0.19 -5.55 8.08
C GLY A 332 1.21 -5.05 8.48
N LYS A 333 2.00 -5.84 9.21
CA LYS A 333 3.36 -5.50 9.63
C LYS A 333 4.40 -6.35 8.93
N LEU A 334 5.53 -5.76 8.55
CA LEU A 334 6.70 -6.43 8.02
C LEU A 334 7.25 -7.39 9.09
N TYR A 335 7.42 -8.67 8.73
CA TYR A 335 8.00 -9.66 9.66
C TYR A 335 9.20 -10.40 9.09
N LEU A 336 9.33 -10.44 7.76
CA LEU A 336 10.44 -11.10 7.06
C LEU A 336 10.72 -10.35 5.75
N GLN A 337 11.99 -10.08 5.47
CA GLN A 337 12.50 -9.66 4.17
C GLN A 337 13.59 -10.63 3.73
N THR A 338 13.61 -10.99 2.46
CA THR A 338 14.58 -11.94 1.91
C THR A 338 15.32 -11.36 0.72
N GLU A 339 16.57 -11.78 0.56
CA GLU A 339 17.42 -11.49 -0.61
C GLU A 339 17.92 -12.82 -1.17
N ASP A 340 17.91 -12.95 -2.49
CA ASP A 340 18.45 -14.10 -3.22
C ASP A 340 19.49 -13.53 -4.21
N LYS A 341 20.75 -13.59 -3.81
CA LYS A 341 21.89 -12.96 -4.49
C LYS A 341 22.42 -13.84 -5.61
N ASN A 342 22.31 -15.16 -5.49
CA ASN A 342 22.77 -16.11 -6.50
C ASN A 342 21.68 -16.48 -7.56
N ARG A 343 20.43 -16.07 -7.33
CA ARG A 343 19.25 -16.25 -8.19
C ARG A 343 18.80 -17.70 -8.35
N ASP A 344 19.02 -18.53 -7.34
CA ASP A 344 18.63 -19.95 -7.35
C ASP A 344 17.19 -20.19 -6.85
N LYS A 345 16.47 -19.11 -6.50
CA LYS A 345 15.11 -19.07 -5.90
C LYS A 345 15.06 -19.47 -4.43
N LYS A 346 16.20 -19.61 -3.76
CA LYS A 346 16.31 -19.77 -2.31
C LYS A 346 16.91 -18.50 -1.73
N PRO A 347 16.30 -17.94 -0.67
CA PRO A 347 16.87 -16.80 0.01
C PRO A 347 18.22 -17.09 0.66
N ASP A 348 19.24 -16.34 0.24
CA ASP A 348 20.57 -16.32 0.86
C ASP A 348 20.56 -15.48 2.14
N VAL A 349 19.80 -14.38 2.14
CA VAL A 349 19.65 -13.51 3.33
C VAL A 349 18.19 -13.49 3.77
N LYS A 350 17.95 -13.70 5.06
CA LYS A 350 16.63 -13.57 5.70
C LYS A 350 16.70 -12.60 6.87
N ILE A 351 16.01 -11.48 6.75
CA ILE A 351 15.93 -10.42 7.75
C ILE A 351 14.58 -10.52 8.47
N PHE A 352 14.60 -10.86 9.75
CA PHE A 352 13.43 -10.98 10.61
C PHE A 352 13.20 -9.68 11.40
N PHE A 353 11.94 -9.26 11.46
CA PHE A 353 11.52 -8.04 12.13
C PHE A 353 10.61 -8.33 13.32
N ASN A 354 10.69 -7.51 14.36
CA ASN A 354 9.84 -7.62 15.54
C ASN A 354 8.46 -6.96 15.31
N GLN A 355 7.58 -6.95 16.33
CA GLN A 355 6.24 -6.35 16.21
C GLN A 355 6.22 -4.82 16.01
N LYS A 356 7.35 -4.14 16.23
CA LYS A 356 7.55 -2.71 15.94
C LYS A 356 8.21 -2.47 14.59
N GLU A 357 8.41 -3.53 13.79
CA GLU A 357 9.10 -3.50 12.50
C GLU A 357 10.58 -3.11 12.63
N GLU A 358 11.18 -3.32 13.79
CA GLU A 358 12.63 -3.16 14.02
C GLU A 358 13.35 -4.48 13.72
N LYS A 359 14.57 -4.41 13.18
CA LYS A 359 15.37 -5.60 12.85
C LYS A 359 15.64 -6.40 14.14
N GLN A 360 15.31 -7.69 14.13
CA GLN A 360 15.52 -8.60 15.27
C GLN A 360 16.66 -9.57 15.00
N ARG A 361 16.69 -10.15 13.79
CA ARG A 361 17.64 -11.19 13.43
C ARG A 361 17.90 -11.19 11.94
N VAL A 362 19.14 -11.44 11.52
CA VAL A 362 19.52 -11.69 10.13
C VAL A 362 20.15 -13.07 10.07
N GLU A 363 19.68 -13.90 9.16
CA GLU A 363 20.29 -15.17 8.77
C GLU A 363 20.93 -14.97 7.39
N SER A 364 22.14 -15.45 7.20
CA SER A 364 22.87 -15.37 5.92
C SER A 364 23.54 -16.70 5.61
N ASP A 365 23.30 -17.16 4.38
CA ASP A 365 24.08 -18.14 3.65
C ASP A 365 25.11 -17.33 2.82
N THR A 366 26.37 -17.34 3.25
CA THR A 366 27.43 -16.49 2.72
C THR A 366 28.25 -17.16 1.63
N ASP A 367 28.23 -18.50 1.58
CA ASP A 367 28.92 -19.32 0.58
C ASP A 367 27.98 -19.87 -0.51
N PHE A 368 26.68 -19.64 -0.37
CA PHE A 368 25.61 -20.04 -1.30
C PHE A 368 25.37 -21.55 -1.37
N ASN A 369 25.66 -22.29 -0.30
CA ASN A 369 25.50 -23.75 -0.27
C ASN A 369 24.05 -24.20 0.05
N GLY A 370 23.16 -23.28 0.38
CA GLY A 370 21.76 -23.50 0.74
C GLY A 370 21.50 -23.66 2.25
N LYS A 371 22.52 -23.57 3.09
CA LYS A 371 22.45 -23.58 4.55
C LYS A 371 22.88 -22.21 5.08
N THR A 372 22.24 -21.78 6.16
CA THR A 372 22.69 -20.57 6.85
C THR A 372 23.97 -20.87 7.63
N ASP A 373 24.99 -20.03 7.46
CA ASP A 373 26.27 -20.11 8.19
C ASP A 373 26.47 -18.91 9.14
N THR A 374 25.71 -17.82 8.97
CA THR A 374 25.90 -16.59 9.74
C THR A 374 24.57 -16.10 10.30
N TRP A 375 24.54 -15.82 11.61
CA TRP A 375 23.41 -15.24 12.31
C TRP A 375 23.80 -13.93 13.01
N GLN A 376 22.99 -12.91 12.87
CA GLN A 376 23.16 -11.63 13.56
C GLN A 376 21.90 -11.29 14.34
N PHE A 377 22.04 -10.84 15.58
CA PHE A 377 20.94 -10.51 16.48
C PHE A 377 20.97 -9.04 16.86
N TYR A 378 19.81 -8.41 16.83
CA TYR A 378 19.65 -6.97 16.97
C TYR A 378 18.69 -6.62 18.11
N LYS A 379 18.97 -5.49 18.78
CA LYS A 379 18.09 -4.87 19.76
C LYS A 379 18.22 -3.35 19.67
N ASN A 380 17.11 -2.65 19.49
CA ASN A 380 17.08 -1.20 19.26
C ASN A 380 18.01 -0.80 18.09
N ASP A 381 17.89 -1.51 16.97
CA ASP A 381 18.69 -1.35 15.72
C ASP A 381 20.21 -1.45 15.89
N LYS A 382 20.71 -1.97 17.00
CA LYS A 382 22.13 -2.26 17.23
C LYS A 382 22.35 -3.77 17.31
N ILE A 383 23.40 -4.25 16.67
CA ILE A 383 23.83 -5.64 16.83
C ILE A 383 24.23 -5.88 18.29
N ILE A 384 23.76 -6.99 18.84
CA ILE A 384 24.08 -7.46 20.21
C ILE A 384 24.84 -8.78 20.19
N ARG A 385 24.68 -9.57 19.13
CA ARG A 385 25.36 -10.85 18.96
C ARG A 385 25.52 -11.19 17.47
N LEU A 386 26.65 -11.78 17.12
CA LEU A 386 26.92 -12.42 15.85
C LEU A 386 27.32 -13.86 16.12
N GLU A 387 26.83 -14.81 15.32
CA GLU A 387 27.17 -16.22 15.39
C GLU A 387 27.58 -16.71 14.00
N LYS A 388 28.58 -17.58 13.92
CA LYS A 388 28.98 -18.24 12.67
C LYS A 388 29.22 -19.73 12.85
N ASP A 389 28.85 -20.50 11.85
CA ASP A 389 29.27 -21.86 11.56
C ASP A 389 30.35 -21.77 10.48
N GLU A 390 31.62 -21.82 10.88
CA GLU A 390 32.78 -21.73 10.00
C GLU A 390 33.17 -23.11 9.41
N SER A 391 32.71 -24.21 10.04
CA SER A 391 33.00 -25.60 9.65
C SER A 391 31.92 -26.24 8.76
N GLU A 392 30.76 -25.60 8.61
CA GLU A 392 29.59 -26.03 7.85
C GLU A 392 28.90 -27.31 8.39
N ASP A 393 29.14 -27.65 9.65
CA ASP A 393 28.63 -28.86 10.31
C ASP A 393 27.25 -28.66 10.97
N GLY A 394 26.77 -27.42 11.02
CA GLY A 394 25.50 -27.00 11.64
C GLY A 394 25.62 -26.61 13.11
N ILE A 395 26.82 -26.62 13.67
CA ILE A 395 27.17 -26.17 15.02
C ILE A 395 27.84 -24.80 14.90
N ILE A 396 27.68 -23.96 15.92
CA ILE A 396 28.22 -22.60 15.90
C ILE A 396 29.66 -22.63 16.40
N ASP A 397 30.62 -22.30 15.53
CA ASP A 397 32.04 -22.21 15.87
C ASP A 397 32.41 -20.87 16.53
N LEU A 398 31.68 -19.80 16.22
CA LEU A 398 32.04 -18.45 16.65
C LEU A 398 30.84 -17.70 17.20
N LYS A 399 30.99 -17.08 18.38
CA LYS A 399 30.01 -16.10 18.88
C LYS A 399 30.69 -14.82 19.33
N VAL A 400 30.22 -13.69 18.80
CA VAL A 400 30.71 -12.35 19.13
C VAL A 400 29.60 -11.54 19.80
N PHE A 401 29.89 -10.92 20.94
CA PHE A 401 28.96 -10.16 21.75
C PHE A 401 29.28 -8.67 21.74
N PHE A 402 28.23 -7.85 21.61
CA PHE A 402 28.35 -6.41 21.48
C PHE A 402 27.58 -5.68 22.59
N LYS A 403 28.17 -4.61 23.13
CA LYS A 403 27.53 -3.70 24.07
C LYS A 403 27.71 -2.28 23.59
N LYS A 404 26.59 -1.56 23.42
CA LYS A 404 26.56 -0.19 22.87
C LYS A 404 27.26 -0.05 21.50
N GLY A 405 27.31 -1.13 20.72
CA GLY A 405 27.94 -1.16 19.39
C GLY A 405 29.42 -1.54 19.38
N LEU A 406 30.04 -1.75 20.54
CA LEU A 406 31.43 -2.19 20.65
C LEU A 406 31.51 -3.69 20.96
N LYS A 407 32.47 -4.40 20.37
CA LYS A 407 32.80 -5.79 20.72
C LYS A 407 33.20 -5.84 22.20
N THR A 408 32.64 -6.79 22.94
CA THR A 408 32.90 -6.97 24.39
C THR A 408 33.46 -8.34 24.71
N LYS A 409 32.94 -9.37 24.04
CA LYS A 409 33.37 -10.76 24.21
C LYS A 409 33.31 -11.47 22.86
N LEU A 410 34.24 -12.38 22.60
CA LEU A 410 34.18 -13.38 21.56
C LEU A 410 34.45 -14.73 22.21
N ILE A 411 33.73 -15.76 21.80
CA ILE A 411 34.04 -17.15 22.14
C ILE A 411 34.15 -17.94 20.85
N LYS A 412 35.14 -18.84 20.79
CA LYS A 412 35.46 -19.63 19.61
C LYS A 412 35.67 -21.09 20.00
N ASP A 413 35.07 -21.96 19.20
CA ASP A 413 35.29 -23.40 19.10
C ASP A 413 36.25 -23.61 17.91
N SER A 414 37.51 -23.91 18.19
CA SER A 414 38.56 -24.01 17.15
C SER A 414 38.82 -25.44 16.70
N ASP A 415 38.40 -26.44 17.47
CA ASP A 415 38.54 -27.86 17.13
C ASP A 415 37.23 -28.50 16.65
N HIS A 416 36.15 -27.71 16.60
CA HIS A 416 34.84 -28.04 16.03
C HIS A 416 34.15 -29.19 16.77
N ASP A 417 34.25 -29.16 18.10
CA ASP A 417 33.74 -30.21 18.98
C ASP A 417 32.43 -29.83 19.70
N GLY A 418 31.96 -28.59 19.47
CA GLY A 418 30.76 -27.98 20.03
C GLY A 418 30.98 -27.17 21.31
N TYR A 419 32.22 -27.09 21.81
CA TYR A 419 32.58 -26.33 23.00
C TYR A 419 33.50 -25.17 22.63
N PHE A 420 33.34 -24.04 23.33
CA PHE A 420 34.13 -22.85 23.06
C PHE A 420 35.31 -22.78 24.04
N GLU A 421 36.45 -23.33 23.65
CA GLU A 421 37.68 -23.35 24.44
C GLU A 421 38.38 -21.99 24.47
N ILE A 422 38.19 -21.13 23.45
CA ILE A 422 38.81 -19.80 23.42
C ILE A 422 37.78 -18.73 23.80
N THR A 423 38.13 -17.88 24.75
CA THR A 423 37.38 -16.66 25.08
C THR A 423 38.27 -15.42 24.95
N GLU A 424 37.86 -14.45 24.11
CA GLU A 424 38.49 -13.13 24.02
C GLU A 424 37.60 -12.05 24.63
N TRP A 425 38.13 -11.30 25.60
CA TRP A 425 37.49 -10.15 26.23
C TRP A 425 38.05 -8.84 25.69
N PHE A 426 37.17 -7.87 25.42
CA PHE A 426 37.50 -6.55 24.84
C PHE A 426 37.13 -5.38 25.75
N ASP A 427 36.58 -5.66 26.93
CA ASP A 427 36.09 -4.67 27.90
C ASP A 427 36.79 -4.77 29.27
N ARG A 428 37.95 -5.43 29.32
CA ARG A 428 38.78 -5.52 30.53
C ARG A 428 39.52 -4.20 30.76
N PRO A 429 39.52 -3.66 32.00
CA PRO A 429 40.36 -2.51 32.34
C PRO A 429 41.83 -2.77 32.02
N GLU A 430 42.56 -1.73 31.62
CA GLU A 430 44.01 -1.73 31.33
C GLU A 430 44.46 -2.45 30.05
N TRP A 431 43.67 -3.40 29.56
CA TRP A 431 43.98 -4.24 28.40
C TRP A 431 43.07 -3.92 27.21
N SER A 432 43.64 -3.88 26.01
CA SER A 432 42.85 -3.79 24.78
C SER A 432 42.16 -5.12 24.44
N MET A 433 42.75 -6.24 24.88
CA MET A 433 42.16 -7.57 24.76
C MET A 433 42.77 -8.51 25.81
N VAL A 434 41.96 -9.41 26.38
CA VAL A 434 42.45 -10.55 27.17
C VAL A 434 41.90 -11.82 26.54
N MET A 435 42.77 -12.73 26.12
CA MET A 435 42.39 -14.05 25.61
C MET A 435 42.61 -15.09 26.72
N GLU A 436 41.63 -15.96 26.90
CA GLU A 436 41.61 -17.09 27.84
C GLU A 436 41.39 -18.38 27.02
N GLN A 437 42.10 -19.45 27.38
CA GLN A 437 41.97 -20.77 26.76
C GLN A 437 41.66 -21.83 27.84
N ASP A 438 40.59 -22.59 27.63
CA ASP A 438 40.10 -23.72 28.46
C ASP A 438 39.92 -24.93 27.54
N ALA A 439 41.02 -25.59 27.19
CA ALA A 439 41.07 -26.65 26.20
C ALA A 439 40.55 -27.99 26.73
N ASN A 440 40.64 -28.23 28.04
CA ASN A 440 40.20 -29.47 28.67
C ASN A 440 38.72 -29.42 29.15
N ARG A 441 38.10 -28.23 29.10
CA ARG A 441 36.69 -27.94 29.43
C ARG A 441 36.36 -28.15 30.90
N ASP A 442 37.32 -27.97 31.79
CA ASP A 442 37.12 -28.12 33.23
C ASP A 442 36.75 -26.79 33.93
N GLY A 443 36.85 -25.67 33.20
CA GLY A 443 36.56 -24.32 33.69
C GLY A 443 37.74 -23.61 34.36
N ASN A 444 38.87 -24.29 34.52
CA ASN A 444 40.16 -23.68 34.79
C ASN A 444 40.73 -23.17 33.46
N ILE A 445 41.59 -22.16 33.54
CA ILE A 445 42.12 -21.49 32.35
C ILE A 445 43.58 -21.86 32.22
N GLU A 446 43.92 -22.71 31.26
CA GLU A 446 45.30 -23.14 31.01
C GLU A 446 46.18 -22.00 30.50
N ALA A 447 45.62 -21.05 29.74
CA ALA A 447 46.40 -19.95 29.21
C ALA A 447 45.64 -18.62 29.19
N ARG A 448 46.32 -17.55 29.62
CA ARG A 448 45.85 -16.17 29.47
C ARG A 448 46.87 -15.29 28.78
N PHE A 449 46.41 -14.53 27.80
CA PHE A 449 47.23 -13.60 27.04
C PHE A 449 46.62 -12.21 27.12
N PHE A 450 47.40 -11.24 27.60
CA PHE A 450 46.96 -9.87 27.83
C PHE A 450 47.63 -8.93 26.83
N TYR A 451 46.79 -8.22 26.09
CA TYR A 451 47.23 -7.32 25.02
C TYR A 451 46.91 -5.89 25.38
N LYS A 452 47.81 -4.97 24.99
CA LYS A 452 47.59 -3.52 25.05
C LYS A 452 47.99 -2.88 23.73
N ASP A 453 47.04 -2.18 23.13
CA ASP A 453 47.17 -1.58 21.80
C ASP A 453 47.58 -2.62 20.72
N GLY A 454 47.03 -3.84 20.84
CA GLY A 454 47.29 -4.95 19.92
C GLY A 454 48.61 -5.69 20.12
N ILE A 455 49.41 -5.31 21.13
CA ILE A 455 50.71 -5.94 21.41
C ILE A 455 50.61 -6.74 22.72
N LEU A 456 51.13 -7.98 22.72
CA LEU A 456 51.20 -8.82 23.91
C LEU A 456 52.05 -8.14 25.00
N ARG A 457 51.59 -8.19 26.24
CA ARG A 457 52.22 -7.56 27.41
C ARG A 457 52.45 -8.53 28.55
N LEU A 458 51.54 -9.47 28.71
CA LEU A 458 51.61 -10.48 29.74
C LEU A 458 51.05 -11.79 29.18
N LYS A 459 51.70 -12.90 29.51
CA LYS A 459 51.23 -14.26 29.24
C LYS A 459 51.32 -15.05 30.54
N GLU A 460 50.26 -15.76 30.88
CA GLU A 460 50.16 -16.62 32.06
C GLU A 460 49.75 -18.02 31.58
N ILE A 461 50.46 -19.06 32.01
CA ILE A 461 50.17 -20.47 31.67
C ILE A 461 50.08 -21.31 32.96
N ASP A 462 49.07 -22.15 32.99
CA ASP A 462 48.78 -23.22 33.95
C ASP A 462 48.69 -24.52 33.13
N GLU A 463 49.83 -25.19 32.96
CA GLU A 463 49.99 -26.32 32.04
C GLU A 463 49.39 -27.62 32.61
N ASP A 464 49.38 -27.77 33.93
CA ASP A 464 48.84 -28.96 34.61
C ASP A 464 47.37 -28.82 35.03
N GLY A 465 46.80 -27.61 34.93
CA GLY A 465 45.41 -27.31 35.23
C GLY A 465 45.09 -27.32 36.72
N ASP A 466 46.10 -27.16 37.59
CA ASP A 466 45.92 -27.21 39.04
C ASP A 466 45.41 -25.88 39.65
N GLY A 467 45.28 -24.84 38.82
CA GLY A 467 44.86 -23.49 39.19
C GLY A 467 46.01 -22.56 39.57
N ARG A 468 47.27 -23.01 39.46
CA ARG A 468 48.48 -22.24 39.74
C ARG A 468 49.27 -22.05 38.45
N LEU A 469 50.01 -20.94 38.38
CA LEU A 469 50.81 -20.66 37.19
C LEU A 469 52.11 -21.48 37.24
N ASN A 470 52.40 -22.18 36.15
CA ASN A 470 53.74 -22.73 35.88
C ASN A 470 54.62 -21.70 35.16
N LEU A 471 54.01 -20.76 34.41
CA LEU A 471 54.75 -19.75 33.65
C LEU A 471 54.03 -18.39 33.64
N LYS A 472 54.81 -17.32 33.80
CA LYS A 472 54.37 -15.94 33.64
C LYS A 472 55.43 -15.08 32.94
N GLU A 473 55.12 -14.64 31.72
CA GLU A 473 56.03 -13.87 30.87
C GLU A 473 55.56 -12.42 30.72
N HIS A 474 56.48 -11.47 30.84
CA HIS A 474 56.23 -10.04 30.66
C HIS A 474 56.95 -9.49 29.44
N TYR A 475 56.21 -8.71 28.67
CA TYR A 475 56.65 -8.17 27.39
C TYR A 475 56.69 -6.65 27.43
N THR A 476 57.72 -6.09 26.80
CA THR A 476 57.91 -4.64 26.65
C THR A 476 56.81 -4.02 25.78
N LYS A 477 56.77 -2.69 25.73
CA LYS A 477 55.83 -1.95 24.87
C LYS A 477 55.93 -2.31 23.38
N ASP A 478 57.10 -2.79 22.94
CA ASP A 478 57.39 -3.18 21.57
C ASP A 478 57.19 -4.70 21.36
N GLY A 479 56.70 -5.44 22.36
CA GLY A 479 56.36 -6.85 22.28
C GLY A 479 57.52 -7.82 22.51
N LYS A 480 58.66 -7.34 23.02
CA LYS A 480 59.83 -8.20 23.34
C LYS A 480 59.77 -8.72 24.77
N LEU A 481 60.10 -9.99 24.99
CA LEU A 481 60.22 -10.61 26.30
C LEU A 481 61.34 -9.93 27.11
N PHE A 482 61.06 -9.53 28.36
CA PHE A 482 62.09 -8.98 29.25
C PHE A 482 62.14 -9.65 30.63
N LYS A 483 61.09 -10.37 31.01
CA LYS A 483 61.02 -11.12 32.27
C LYS A 483 60.18 -12.39 32.07
N SER A 484 60.68 -13.55 32.51
CA SER A 484 59.92 -14.80 32.62
C SER A 484 59.97 -15.26 34.08
N GLU A 485 58.86 -15.72 34.63
CA GLU A 485 58.75 -16.30 35.96
C GLU A 485 58.21 -17.73 35.77
N GLU A 486 58.93 -18.73 36.26
CA GLU A 486 58.68 -20.15 35.99
C GLU A 486 58.66 -20.96 37.29
N ASP A 487 57.84 -22.01 37.32
CA ASP A 487 57.90 -23.06 38.33
C ASP A 487 58.90 -24.15 37.91
N ASP A 488 60.16 -23.95 38.28
CA ASP A 488 61.22 -24.91 38.05
C ASP A 488 61.15 -26.04 39.09
N GLY A 489 60.76 -27.23 38.61
CA GLY A 489 60.71 -28.45 39.39
C GLY A 489 59.38 -28.75 40.09
N ASP A 490 58.26 -28.24 39.55
CA ASP A 490 56.88 -28.51 40.02
C ASP A 490 56.68 -28.22 41.51
N THR A 491 57.21 -27.09 41.97
CA THR A 491 57.11 -26.65 43.37
C THR A 491 55.72 -26.10 43.72
N GLY A 492 54.88 -25.87 42.71
CA GLY A 492 53.59 -25.21 42.79
C GLY A 492 53.70 -23.69 42.98
N ARG A 493 54.85 -23.09 42.63
CA ARG A 493 55.17 -21.67 42.78
C ARG A 493 56.16 -21.24 41.70
N LEU A 494 56.03 -20.01 41.22
CA LEU A 494 57.02 -19.41 40.33
C LEU A 494 58.29 -19.10 41.13
N ASN A 495 59.24 -20.04 41.15
CA ASN A 495 60.42 -20.04 42.00
C ASN A 495 61.70 -19.60 41.26
N ILE A 496 61.70 -19.54 39.92
CA ILE A 496 62.78 -18.95 39.13
C ILE A 496 62.29 -17.78 38.29
N VAL A 497 63.08 -16.71 38.24
CA VAL A 497 62.81 -15.50 37.46
C VAL A 497 63.96 -15.20 36.52
N TRP A 498 63.72 -15.28 35.22
CA TRP A 498 64.64 -14.91 34.15
C TRP A 498 64.45 -13.44 33.73
N TYR A 499 65.54 -12.77 33.43
CA TYR A 499 65.59 -11.42 32.87
C TYR A 499 66.34 -11.43 31.54
N TYR A 500 65.78 -10.72 30.56
CA TYR A 500 66.29 -10.73 29.19
C TYR A 500 66.72 -9.33 28.73
N ASP A 501 67.69 -9.28 27.82
CA ASP A 501 68.10 -8.03 27.17
C ASP A 501 67.16 -7.64 26.02
N ALA A 502 67.43 -6.50 25.37
CA ALA A 502 66.63 -6.00 24.25
C ALA A 502 66.68 -6.88 22.98
N SER A 503 67.55 -7.89 22.96
CA SER A 503 67.66 -8.90 21.91
C SER A 503 67.10 -10.25 22.37
N GLU A 504 66.37 -10.28 23.49
CA GLU A 504 65.74 -11.45 24.09
C GLU A 504 66.73 -12.55 24.52
N ASN A 505 67.99 -12.18 24.78
CA ASN A 505 68.95 -13.10 25.37
C ASN A 505 68.84 -13.05 26.90
N PRO A 506 68.88 -14.19 27.62
CA PRO A 506 68.92 -14.19 29.07
C PRO A 506 70.20 -13.50 29.54
N VAL A 507 70.06 -12.59 30.52
CA VAL A 507 71.19 -11.89 31.17
C VAL A 507 71.31 -12.22 32.65
N ARG A 508 70.20 -12.63 33.28
CA ARG A 508 70.16 -13.00 34.70
C ARG A 508 69.01 -13.95 34.98
N ALA A 509 69.21 -14.92 35.88
CA ALA A 509 68.13 -15.66 36.51
C ALA A 509 68.24 -15.59 38.04
N GLU A 510 67.12 -15.58 38.75
CA GLU A 510 67.03 -15.52 40.21
C GLU A 510 66.14 -16.67 40.68
N LYS A 511 66.63 -17.56 41.53
CA LYS A 511 65.93 -18.76 41.99
C LYS A 511 65.78 -18.80 43.51
N ASP A 512 64.56 -19.05 43.98
CA ASP A 512 64.22 -19.41 45.36
C ASP A 512 64.11 -20.94 45.43
N ASN A 513 65.10 -21.59 46.04
CA ASN A 513 65.14 -23.05 46.11
C ASN A 513 64.24 -23.61 47.21
N ASN A 514 63.85 -22.79 48.19
CA ASN A 514 63.23 -23.25 49.42
C ASN A 514 61.78 -22.76 49.60
N GLY A 515 61.34 -21.81 48.78
CA GLY A 515 59.99 -21.27 48.73
C GLY A 515 59.66 -20.26 49.83
N ASP A 516 60.66 -19.65 50.48
CA ASP A 516 60.48 -18.63 51.52
C ASP A 516 60.29 -17.21 50.97
N GLY A 517 60.41 -17.02 49.65
CA GLY A 517 60.27 -15.75 48.95
C GLY A 517 61.56 -14.92 48.91
N ARG A 518 62.69 -15.45 49.37
CA ARG A 518 64.03 -14.88 49.21
C ARG A 518 64.77 -15.65 48.12
N ILE A 519 65.64 -14.94 47.40
CA ILE A 519 66.42 -15.56 46.34
C ILE A 519 67.58 -16.30 47.00
N ASP A 520 67.70 -17.60 46.72
CA ASP A 520 68.80 -18.44 47.18
C ASP A 520 69.93 -18.48 46.13
N THR A 521 69.62 -18.35 44.84
CA THR A 521 70.61 -18.47 43.76
C THR A 521 70.42 -17.43 42.66
N TRP A 522 71.51 -16.80 42.23
CA TRP A 522 71.56 -15.86 41.11
C TRP A 522 72.48 -16.39 40.01
N TYR A 523 71.97 -16.48 38.80
CA TYR A 523 72.74 -16.84 37.60
C TYR A 523 72.94 -15.59 36.75
N PHE A 524 74.12 -15.41 36.17
CA PHE A 524 74.46 -14.27 35.30
C PHE A 524 74.95 -14.77 33.95
N TYR A 525 74.39 -14.21 32.88
CA TYR A 525 74.65 -14.65 31.51
C TYR A 525 75.21 -13.51 30.66
N HIS A 526 76.09 -13.85 29.72
CA HIS A 526 76.56 -12.93 28.69
C HIS A 526 76.54 -13.62 27.33
N LYS A 527 75.81 -13.05 26.35
CA LYS A 527 75.62 -13.62 25.01
C LYS A 527 75.14 -15.08 25.05
N GLY A 528 74.21 -15.38 25.97
CA GLY A 528 73.62 -16.71 26.14
C GLY A 528 74.47 -17.74 26.89
N ARG A 529 75.65 -17.36 27.40
CA ARG A 529 76.54 -18.25 28.17
C ARG A 529 76.55 -17.91 29.65
N LEU A 530 76.58 -18.92 30.51
CA LEU A 530 76.70 -18.72 31.96
C LEU A 530 78.08 -18.15 32.30
N THR A 531 78.11 -17.00 32.97
CA THR A 531 79.35 -16.31 33.35
C THR A 531 79.62 -16.34 34.85
N SER A 532 78.57 -16.32 35.67
CA SER A 532 78.71 -16.36 37.12
C SER A 532 77.46 -16.93 37.77
N VAL A 533 77.65 -17.64 38.88
CA VAL A 533 76.61 -18.08 39.81
C VAL A 533 76.91 -17.49 41.18
N LYS A 534 75.89 -17.03 41.88
CA LYS A 534 75.98 -16.65 43.30
C LYS A 534 74.93 -17.43 44.06
N GLU A 535 75.26 -17.93 45.23
CA GLU A 535 74.35 -18.75 46.04
C GLU A 535 74.43 -18.33 47.50
N ASP A 536 73.27 -18.20 48.14
CA ASP A 536 73.07 -18.03 49.57
C ASP A 536 72.79 -19.42 50.17
N THR A 537 73.81 -20.02 50.79
CA THR A 537 73.69 -21.38 51.33
C THR A 537 73.15 -21.37 52.76
N ASN A 538 73.24 -20.24 53.47
CA ASN A 538 72.80 -20.09 54.86
C ASN A 538 71.39 -19.47 55.02
N ARG A 539 70.83 -18.93 53.94
CA ARG A 539 69.49 -18.34 53.80
C ARG A 539 69.29 -17.01 54.55
N ASP A 540 70.32 -16.19 54.63
CA ASP A 540 70.22 -14.87 55.27
C ASP A 540 69.76 -13.75 54.30
N GLY A 541 69.65 -14.07 53.00
CA GLY A 541 69.30 -13.19 51.89
C GLY A 541 70.50 -12.58 51.17
N LYS A 542 71.72 -13.01 51.47
CA LYS A 542 72.95 -12.57 50.81
C LYS A 542 73.74 -13.78 50.32
N PRO A 543 74.38 -13.70 49.14
CA PRO A 543 75.20 -14.80 48.66
C PRO A 543 76.44 -14.99 49.55
N ASP A 544 76.79 -16.24 49.82
CA ASP A 544 78.00 -16.69 50.53
C ASP A 544 78.88 -17.62 49.68
N LEU A 545 78.39 -18.02 48.50
CA LEU A 545 79.12 -18.75 47.47
C LEU A 545 79.08 -17.97 46.15
N TRP A 546 80.23 -17.81 45.49
CA TRP A 546 80.32 -17.20 44.15
C TRP A 546 81.17 -18.06 43.23
N GLU A 547 80.67 -18.28 42.02
CA GLU A 547 81.36 -19.00 40.97
C GLU A 547 81.49 -18.13 39.72
N ALA A 548 82.58 -18.31 39.00
CA ALA A 548 82.81 -17.70 37.70
C ALA A 548 83.21 -18.77 36.68
N TYR A 549 82.73 -18.59 35.46
CA TYR A 549 82.85 -19.56 34.37
C TYR A 549 83.50 -18.92 33.14
N ASP A 550 84.23 -19.71 32.35
CA ASP A 550 84.84 -19.25 31.10
C ASP A 550 83.89 -19.34 29.91
N GLU A 551 84.41 -19.01 28.72
CA GLU A 551 83.64 -19.06 27.47
C GLU A 551 83.14 -20.46 27.07
N ALA A 552 83.71 -21.53 27.63
CA ALA A 552 83.30 -22.91 27.44
C ALA A 552 82.38 -23.39 28.58
N GLU A 553 81.91 -22.48 29.45
CA GLU A 553 81.14 -22.77 30.65
C GLU A 553 81.87 -23.70 31.63
N ALA A 554 83.21 -23.72 31.57
CA ALA A 554 84.03 -24.40 32.56
C ALA A 554 84.23 -23.48 33.77
N LEU A 555 84.09 -24.05 34.98
CA LEU A 555 84.35 -23.33 36.23
C LEU A 555 85.81 -22.81 36.23
N VAL A 556 85.98 -21.50 36.45
CA VAL A 556 87.29 -20.82 36.55
C VAL A 556 87.64 -20.53 38.00
N SER A 557 86.67 -20.05 38.79
CA SER A 557 86.89 -19.68 40.19
C SER A 557 85.67 -19.97 41.03
N ARG A 558 85.90 -20.43 42.27
CA ARG A 558 84.88 -20.56 43.32
C ARG A 558 85.34 -19.84 44.58
N LYS A 559 84.52 -18.92 45.08
CA LYS A 559 84.70 -18.14 46.30
C LYS A 559 83.67 -18.52 47.34
N ARG A 560 84.06 -18.65 48.60
CA ARG A 560 83.15 -18.93 49.73
C ARG A 560 83.43 -18.02 50.91
N ASP A 561 82.37 -17.49 51.49
CA ASP A 561 82.32 -16.80 52.78
C ASP A 561 81.84 -17.83 53.82
N LEU A 562 82.70 -18.16 54.78
CA LEU A 562 82.44 -19.22 55.77
C LEU A 562 81.96 -18.65 57.11
N ASP A 563 82.25 -17.38 57.38
CA ASP A 563 81.80 -16.68 58.60
C ASP A 563 80.57 -15.78 58.38
N PHE A 564 80.15 -15.64 57.12
CA PHE A 564 78.95 -14.94 56.66
C PHE A 564 78.99 -13.43 56.93
N ASP A 565 80.17 -12.81 56.89
CA ASP A 565 80.35 -11.37 57.05
C ASP A 565 80.06 -10.55 55.77
N GLY A 566 79.82 -11.23 54.64
CA GLY A 566 79.60 -10.68 53.31
C GLY A 566 80.87 -10.56 52.46
N ARG A 567 82.00 -11.13 52.90
CA ARG A 567 83.28 -11.14 52.19
C ARG A 567 83.80 -12.58 52.05
N PRO A 568 84.31 -12.96 50.87
CA PRO A 568 84.87 -14.31 50.70
C PRO A 568 86.12 -14.56 51.55
N ASP A 569 86.14 -15.68 52.28
CA ASP A 569 87.28 -16.20 53.05
C ASP A 569 88.21 -17.07 52.19
N VAL A 570 87.64 -17.84 51.26
CA VAL A 570 88.37 -18.83 50.46
C VAL A 570 88.10 -18.62 48.98
N GLU A 571 89.16 -18.62 48.17
CA GLU A 571 89.09 -18.58 46.70
C GLU A 571 89.86 -19.76 46.10
N ASN A 572 89.18 -20.59 45.32
CA ASN A 572 89.76 -21.72 44.60
C ASN A 572 89.70 -21.44 43.09
N MET A 573 90.85 -21.41 42.43
CA MET A 573 90.95 -21.28 40.97
C MET A 573 91.03 -22.67 40.33
N ALA A 574 90.06 -23.02 39.50
CA ALA A 574 90.06 -24.27 38.76
C ALA A 574 91.05 -24.17 37.59
N GLY A 575 92.03 -25.08 37.55
CA GLY A 575 93.12 -25.09 36.57
C GLY A 575 94.53 -25.02 37.16
N VAL A 576 94.69 -24.79 38.46
CA VAL A 576 95.99 -24.97 39.14
C VAL A 576 96.16 -26.44 39.49
N LYS A 577 96.90 -27.19 38.66
CA LYS A 577 97.55 -28.44 39.12
C LYS A 577 98.45 -28.06 40.29
N ILE A 578 98.04 -28.41 41.51
CA ILE A 578 98.96 -28.44 42.64
C ILE A 578 99.84 -29.68 42.42
N SER A 579 101.04 -29.48 41.90
CA SER A 579 102.10 -30.48 41.94
C SER A 579 102.67 -30.50 43.36
N GLU A 580 102.38 -31.56 44.12
CA GLU A 580 103.25 -31.97 45.23
C GLU A 580 104.51 -32.66 44.70
#